data_AF-A0A7S1Q3X7-F1
#
_entry.id   AF-A0A7S1Q3X7-F1
#
_cell.length_a   1.000
_cell.length_b   1.000
_cell.length_c   1.000
_cell.angle_alpha   90.00
_cell.angle_beta   90.00
_cell.angle_gamma   90.00
#
_symmetry.space_group_name_H-M   'P 1'
#
loop_
_entity.id
_entity.type
_entity.pdbx_description
1 polymer ?
#
loop_
_entity_poly.entity_id
_entity_poly.type
_entity_poly.pdbx_seq_one_letter_code
_entity_poly.pdbx_strand_id
1 'polypeptide(L)'
;VTVSVLYWCRQAQTDRSPIPATPSIAMNILPTIVQETVGQCKRQGFIVSAALAQFFIKAQLLTAKKDAQNNVEVTPEHVEQLVNQAVRTLTLNDSAVLETYKLQASVTTAQQEQVNKLRTERVQHKAKTQRLMEEVWSKRDPNEVFGDITLYIMHESNTALLSDEVVQRETMAALETVFPRSLMDSFIGQKEADKIRQLEEMWRIVWGIRLFNFFSGKGGTGIPSLLEDLETLLQQLTGDALDLQDEIAAQAREYSAVLSCPSLEFPDGERIRLQDELHNRLQVKVYLRSLLSTVKALTDKVRSFEQTWKSQLDEAQTLLQGSDMSTVPKATIYPHFMSLAERWTALQGLHREAQDAGSLFKVIGSYRSSFTPTVRPSDIDQALAALAPERPPNHELTAGDLAQISGVEFMTDLPADKKSTRLEFNGFCVVSFVDDGVLVEAKTEEKTCPGYLLLAANSAFYGFSSERALKTFAKDPFKYLSQKLMDLVAANPVLIYLLGLHPYVPRELYLTGSRKSEAQKAVETGDGATQTGHIDSYKDTHYVWSEWELRRLALKVASLRNKRTKSTQTNLSHFRRENDAQVYLPKAAGTQTLLDAAVQPPRVARYIKGLRGTADSKIEVVEKTFLY
;
A
#
# COMPACT_ATOMS: atom_id res chain seq x y z
N VAL A 1 9.38 3.41 14.29
CA VAL A 1 9.39 3.28 15.77
C VAL A 1 9.43 4.68 16.31
N THR A 2 8.26 5.27 16.53
CA THR A 2 8.08 6.65 17.02
C THR A 2 7.20 6.53 18.25
N VAL A 3 7.88 6.29 19.37
CA VAL A 3 7.30 6.36 20.71
C VAL A 3 7.34 7.82 21.11
N SER A 4 6.20 8.37 21.54
CA SER A 4 6.04 9.46 22.53
C SER A 4 5.00 10.53 22.15
N VAL A 5 3.72 10.11 22.14
CA VAL A 5 2.58 11.00 22.51
C VAL A 5 1.73 10.35 23.63
N LEU A 6 2.15 9.21 24.17
CA LEU A 6 1.30 8.34 25.01
C LEU A 6 1.64 8.30 26.51
N TYR A 7 2.30 9.31 27.08
CA TYR A 7 2.69 9.24 28.50
C TYR A 7 1.62 9.69 29.51
N TRP A 8 0.43 10.14 29.07
CA TRP A 8 -0.51 10.85 29.97
C TRP A 8 -1.86 10.17 30.28
N CYS A 9 -2.05 8.88 29.97
CA CYS A 9 -3.34 8.19 30.23
C CYS A 9 -3.21 6.78 30.81
N ARG A 10 -2.18 6.50 31.61
CA ARG A 10 -2.09 5.24 32.38
C ARG A 10 -2.00 5.53 33.87
N GLN A 11 -3.14 5.67 34.54
CA GLN A 11 -3.25 5.25 35.94
C GLN A 11 -4.71 5.06 36.36
N ALA A 12 -4.91 4.00 37.15
CA ALA A 12 -6.10 3.58 37.88
C ALA A 12 -7.15 2.73 37.13
N GLN A 13 -7.09 1.41 37.32
CA GLN A 13 -8.29 0.58 37.50
C GLN A 13 -7.93 -0.70 38.27
N THR A 14 -8.66 -0.94 39.37
CA THR A 14 -8.56 -2.06 40.30
C THR A 14 -9.55 -3.18 39.93
N ASP A 15 -9.17 -4.40 40.30
CA ASP A 15 -9.81 -5.69 40.02
C ASP A 15 -11.30 -5.80 40.40
N ARG A 16 -12.06 -6.50 39.54
CA ARG A 16 -12.99 -7.62 39.88
C ARG A 16 -13.57 -8.25 38.60
N SER A 17 -13.48 -9.57 38.47
CA SER A 17 -14.04 -10.42 37.40
C SER A 17 -15.56 -10.68 37.59
N PRO A 18 -16.36 -10.96 36.52
CA PRO A 18 -16.53 -12.34 36.02
C PRO A 18 -16.90 -12.57 34.51
N ILE A 19 -16.51 -13.75 34.00
CA ILE A 19 -17.07 -14.67 32.95
C ILE A 19 -17.12 -14.21 31.45
N PRO A 20 -16.62 -15.03 30.48
CA PRO A 20 -16.50 -14.65 29.07
C PRO A 20 -17.77 -14.92 28.22
N ALA A 21 -18.07 -14.01 27.29
CA ALA A 21 -19.05 -14.19 26.23
C ALA A 21 -18.37 -13.95 24.87
N THR A 22 -18.77 -14.74 23.87
CA THR A 22 -18.24 -14.86 22.50
C THR A 22 -17.79 -13.56 21.81
N PRO A 23 -16.71 -13.59 20.98
CA PRO A 23 -16.12 -12.39 20.39
C PRO A 23 -17.06 -11.73 19.36
N SER A 24 -17.51 -10.51 19.68
CA SER A 24 -18.27 -9.69 18.75
C SER A 24 -17.35 -9.04 17.72
N ILE A 25 -17.47 -9.40 16.44
CA ILE A 25 -16.81 -8.67 15.34
C ILE A 25 -17.48 -7.30 15.24
N ALA A 26 -16.75 -6.25 15.61
CA ALA A 26 -17.20 -4.87 15.46
C ALA A 26 -17.22 -4.51 13.96
N MET A 27 -18.30 -3.87 13.48
CA MET A 27 -18.48 -3.51 12.08
C MET A 27 -17.89 -2.13 11.81
N ASN A 28 -16.99 -2.02 10.82
CA ASN A 28 -16.44 -0.73 10.40
C ASN A 28 -17.53 0.12 9.74
N ILE A 29 -17.85 1.26 10.35
CA ILE A 29 -18.95 2.14 9.92
C ILE A 29 -18.55 3.14 8.84
N LEU A 30 -17.24 3.31 8.60
CA LEU A 30 -16.71 4.31 7.69
C LEU A 30 -17.30 4.20 6.26
N PRO A 31 -17.42 3.01 5.62
CA PRO A 31 -17.99 2.90 4.28
C PRO A 31 -19.45 3.39 4.22
N THR A 32 -20.22 3.16 5.28
CA THR A 32 -21.62 3.59 5.34
C THR A 32 -21.75 5.10 5.48
N ILE A 33 -20.90 5.72 6.32
CA ILE A 33 -20.84 7.19 6.46
C ILE A 33 -20.45 7.84 5.13
N VAL A 34 -19.45 7.27 4.43
CA VAL A 34 -19.00 7.75 3.11
C VAL A 34 -20.10 7.66 2.06
N GLN A 35 -20.88 6.57 2.03
CA GLN A 35 -22.00 6.46 1.11
C GLN A 35 -23.08 7.51 1.37
N GLU A 36 -23.35 7.82 2.64
CA GLU A 36 -24.35 8.81 3.01
C GLU A 36 -23.89 10.23 2.65
N THR A 37 -22.63 10.60 2.95
CA THR A 37 -22.09 11.92 2.57
C THR A 37 -22.11 12.12 1.05
N VAL A 38 -21.67 11.13 0.27
CA VAL A 38 -21.74 11.18 -1.20
C VAL A 38 -23.19 11.28 -1.68
N GLY A 39 -24.11 10.52 -1.07
CA GLY A 39 -25.53 10.56 -1.37
C GLY A 39 -26.15 11.95 -1.14
N GLN A 40 -25.84 12.59 -0.01
CA GLN A 40 -26.33 13.92 0.32
C GLN A 40 -25.73 15.02 -0.57
N CYS A 41 -24.42 14.97 -0.86
CA CYS A 41 -23.79 15.90 -1.81
C CYS A 41 -24.45 15.79 -3.20
N LYS A 42 -24.75 14.57 -3.65
CA LYS A 42 -25.44 14.33 -4.93
C LYS A 42 -26.85 14.91 -4.96
N ARG A 43 -27.60 14.85 -3.84
CA ARG A 43 -28.92 15.49 -3.74
C ARG A 43 -28.84 17.01 -3.84
N GLN A 44 -27.73 17.60 -3.45
CA GLN A 44 -27.45 19.05 -3.58
C GLN A 44 -26.84 19.42 -4.94
N GLY A 45 -26.68 18.47 -5.87
CA GLY A 45 -26.17 18.71 -7.23
C GLY A 45 -24.66 18.57 -7.40
N PHE A 46 -23.92 18.19 -6.35
CA PHE A 46 -22.46 18.05 -6.39
C PHE A 46 -22.02 16.59 -6.57
N ILE A 47 -21.04 16.36 -7.44
CA ILE A 47 -20.45 15.03 -7.65
C ILE A 47 -19.15 14.94 -6.85
N VAL A 48 -19.17 14.13 -5.79
CA VAL A 48 -18.03 13.90 -4.90
C VAL A 48 -17.61 12.44 -4.97
N SER A 49 -16.30 12.18 -5.06
CA SER A 49 -15.77 10.81 -5.04
C SER A 49 -15.82 10.22 -3.63
N ALA A 50 -16.08 8.91 -3.53
CA ALA A 50 -16.06 8.20 -2.25
C ALA A 50 -14.69 8.30 -1.55
N ALA A 51 -13.60 8.34 -2.32
CA ALA A 51 -12.25 8.50 -1.79
C ALA A 51 -12.05 9.87 -1.13
N LEU A 52 -12.54 10.96 -1.73
CA LEU A 52 -12.46 12.30 -1.14
C LEU A 52 -13.27 12.39 0.16
N ALA A 53 -14.51 11.87 0.15
CA ALA A 53 -15.35 11.84 1.34
C ALA A 53 -14.72 11.01 2.47
N GLN A 54 -14.17 9.83 2.15
CA GLN A 54 -13.47 8.98 3.11
C GLN A 54 -12.24 9.67 3.70
N PHE A 55 -11.45 10.34 2.85
CA PHE A 55 -10.28 11.10 3.27
C PHE A 55 -10.66 12.22 4.23
N PHE A 56 -11.68 13.01 3.88
CA PHE A 56 -12.16 14.12 4.70
C PHE A 56 -12.62 13.64 6.08
N ILE A 57 -13.49 12.62 6.13
CA ILE A 57 -14.01 12.07 7.40
C ILE A 57 -12.87 11.59 8.29
N LYS A 58 -11.87 10.92 7.72
CA LYS A 58 -10.70 10.45 8.48
C LYS A 58 -9.87 11.62 9.03
N ALA A 59 -9.68 12.68 8.26
CA ALA A 59 -8.91 13.85 8.68
C ALA A 59 -9.55 14.54 9.91
N GLN A 60 -10.89 14.63 9.94
CA GLN A 60 -11.63 15.22 11.07
C GLN A 60 -11.50 14.44 12.38
N LEU A 61 -11.07 13.18 12.32
CA LEU A 61 -11.01 12.28 13.48
C LEU A 61 -9.61 12.15 14.07
N LEU A 62 -8.70 13.08 13.75
CA LEU A 62 -7.32 13.04 14.26
C LEU A 62 -7.23 13.21 15.78
N THR A 63 -8.04 14.10 16.36
CA THR A 63 -8.05 14.41 17.80
C THR A 63 -9.01 13.54 18.63
N ALA A 64 -9.80 12.70 17.97
CA ALA A 64 -10.70 11.79 18.65
C ALA A 64 -9.92 10.77 19.49
N LYS A 65 -10.51 10.33 20.61
CA LYS A 65 -9.90 9.31 21.48
C LYS A 65 -9.73 8.01 20.70
N LYS A 66 -8.51 7.44 20.76
CA LYS A 66 -8.12 6.26 19.99
C LYS A 66 -7.86 5.06 20.88
N ASP A 67 -8.25 3.89 20.39
CA ASP A 67 -7.92 2.59 20.99
C ASP A 67 -6.45 2.23 20.77
N ALA A 68 -5.97 1.19 21.47
CA ALA A 68 -4.62 0.63 21.30
C ALA A 68 -4.28 0.20 19.85
N GLN A 69 -5.29 -0.03 19.00
CA GLN A 69 -5.13 -0.34 17.57
C GLN A 69 -5.30 0.89 16.64
N ASN A 70 -5.31 2.11 17.18
CA ASN A 70 -5.51 3.35 16.42
C ASN A 70 -6.89 3.44 15.72
N ASN A 71 -7.90 2.89 16.37
CA ASN A 71 -9.30 2.94 15.94
C ASN A 71 -10.06 3.96 16.79
N VAL A 72 -11.11 4.56 16.22
CA VAL A 72 -11.91 5.58 16.92
C VAL A 72 -13.32 5.07 17.16
N GLU A 73 -13.76 5.23 18.41
CA GLU A 73 -15.14 4.98 18.84
C GLU A 73 -15.94 6.30 18.77
N VAL A 74 -17.07 6.29 18.06
CA VAL A 74 -17.85 7.48 17.74
C VAL A 74 -19.31 7.30 18.16
N THR A 75 -19.90 8.33 18.77
CA THR A 75 -21.34 8.36 19.11
C THR A 75 -22.20 8.62 17.87
N PRO A 76 -23.44 8.11 17.80
CA PRO A 76 -24.32 8.34 16.65
C PRO A 76 -24.56 9.83 16.37
N GLU A 77 -24.70 10.66 17.41
CA GLU A 77 -24.84 12.12 17.29
C GLU A 77 -23.60 12.76 16.63
N HIS A 78 -22.39 12.31 16.99
CA HIS A 78 -21.17 12.80 16.38
C HIS A 78 -21.05 12.35 14.92
N VAL A 79 -21.54 11.15 14.56
CA VAL A 79 -21.62 10.73 13.15
C VAL A 79 -22.49 11.68 12.33
N GLU A 80 -23.67 12.07 12.83
CA GLU A 80 -24.54 13.04 12.14
C GLU A 80 -23.88 14.41 12.00
N GLN A 81 -23.19 14.89 13.04
CA GLN A 81 -22.42 16.13 12.98
C GLN A 81 -21.33 16.07 11.91
N LEU A 82 -20.56 14.97 11.86
CA LEU A 82 -19.51 14.78 10.86
C LEU A 82 -20.08 14.73 9.44
N VAL A 83 -21.21 14.05 9.22
CA VAL A 83 -21.87 14.01 7.91
C VAL A 83 -22.29 15.41 7.49
N ASN A 84 -22.96 16.16 8.38
CA ASN A 84 -23.42 17.52 8.09
C ASN A 84 -22.26 18.49 7.83
N GLN A 85 -21.17 18.39 8.60
CA GLN A 85 -19.95 19.17 8.39
C GLN A 85 -19.29 18.81 7.05
N ALA A 86 -19.16 17.52 6.74
CA ALA A 86 -18.58 17.07 5.49
C ALA A 86 -19.39 17.56 4.28
N VAL A 87 -20.71 17.43 4.30
CA VAL A 87 -21.57 17.90 3.21
C VAL A 87 -21.42 19.42 3.03
N ARG A 88 -21.51 20.20 4.11
CA ARG A 88 -21.34 21.66 4.04
C ARG A 88 -20.03 22.08 3.39
N THR A 89 -18.91 21.47 3.80
CA THR A 89 -17.57 21.81 3.28
C THR A 89 -17.37 21.31 1.85
N LEU A 90 -17.86 20.12 1.51
CA LEU A 90 -17.71 19.52 0.18
C LEU A 90 -18.58 20.19 -0.90
N THR A 91 -19.62 20.95 -0.50
CA THR A 91 -20.47 21.73 -1.42
C THR A 91 -20.05 23.20 -1.57
N LEU A 92 -18.95 23.62 -0.95
CA LEU A 92 -18.44 24.98 -1.14
C LEU A 92 -17.85 25.14 -2.54
N ASN A 93 -18.25 26.21 -3.23
CA ASN A 93 -17.66 26.64 -4.49
C ASN A 93 -16.44 27.53 -4.23
N ASP A 94 -15.38 27.37 -5.04
CA ASP A 94 -14.15 28.15 -4.98
C ASP A 94 -13.54 28.22 -3.57
N SER A 95 -13.21 27.06 -2.99
CA SER A 95 -12.56 26.96 -1.67
C SER A 95 -11.14 26.40 -1.81
N ALA A 96 -10.13 27.19 -1.45
CA ALA A 96 -8.72 26.74 -1.44
C ALA A 96 -8.48 25.54 -0.50
N VAL A 97 -9.20 25.50 0.63
CA VAL A 97 -9.22 24.35 1.56
C VAL A 97 -9.70 23.09 0.86
N LEU A 98 -10.84 23.17 0.16
CA LEU A 98 -11.42 22.05 -0.56
C LEU A 98 -10.50 21.55 -1.68
N GLU A 99 -9.87 22.47 -2.42
CA GLU A 99 -8.87 22.10 -3.44
C GLU A 99 -7.66 21.40 -2.83
N THR A 100 -7.26 21.77 -1.61
CA THR A 100 -6.17 21.05 -0.92
C THR A 100 -6.60 19.64 -0.48
N TYR A 101 -7.83 19.46 0.00
CA TYR A 101 -8.37 18.12 0.26
C TYR A 101 -8.45 17.27 -1.01
N LYS A 102 -8.91 17.86 -2.13
CA LYS A 102 -8.96 17.19 -3.44
C LYS A 102 -7.56 16.76 -3.89
N LEU A 103 -6.56 17.64 -3.76
CA LEU A 103 -5.17 17.33 -4.05
C LEU A 103 -4.66 16.16 -3.18
N GLN A 104 -4.81 16.24 -1.86
CA GLN A 104 -4.32 15.19 -0.96
C GLN A 104 -5.01 13.84 -1.20
N ALA A 105 -6.33 13.86 -1.42
CA ALA A 105 -7.11 12.66 -1.71
C ALA A 105 -6.76 12.07 -3.08
N SER A 106 -6.59 12.89 -4.11
CA SER A 106 -6.24 12.42 -5.46
C SER A 106 -4.86 11.81 -5.52
N VAL A 107 -3.86 12.42 -4.87
CA VAL A 107 -2.50 11.86 -4.74
C VAL A 107 -2.52 10.51 -4.00
N THR A 108 -3.21 10.45 -2.85
CA THR A 108 -3.31 9.22 -2.06
C THR A 108 -4.02 8.11 -2.84
N THR A 109 -5.08 8.46 -3.57
CA THR A 109 -5.85 7.52 -4.40
C THR A 109 -5.00 7.01 -5.57
N ALA A 110 -4.31 7.89 -6.28
CA ALA A 110 -3.43 7.52 -7.39
C ALA A 110 -2.34 6.54 -6.95
N GLN A 111 -1.68 6.80 -5.81
CA GLN A 111 -0.68 5.88 -5.24
C GLN A 111 -1.28 4.52 -4.89
N GLN A 112 -2.47 4.49 -4.29
CA GLN A 112 -3.14 3.24 -3.95
C GLN A 112 -3.58 2.45 -5.20
N GLU A 113 -4.05 3.15 -6.24
CA GLU A 113 -4.41 2.56 -7.53
C GLU A 113 -3.20 1.95 -8.24
N GLN A 114 -2.04 2.61 -8.23
CA GLN A 114 -0.78 2.08 -8.77
C GLN A 114 -0.41 0.76 -8.09
N VAL A 115 -0.44 0.69 -6.75
CA VAL A 115 -0.17 -0.54 -5.98
C VAL A 115 -1.19 -1.64 -6.31
N ASN A 116 -2.47 -1.30 -6.40
CA ASN A 116 -3.53 -2.26 -6.73
C ASN A 116 -3.41 -2.79 -8.17
N LYS A 117 -3.05 -1.93 -9.12
CA LYS A 117 -2.79 -2.27 -10.52
C LYS A 117 -1.65 -3.27 -10.61
N LEU A 118 -0.51 -2.98 -9.98
CA LEU A 118 0.63 -3.89 -9.89
C LEU A 118 0.27 -5.26 -9.32
N ARG A 119 -0.51 -5.26 -8.23
CA ARG A 119 -0.97 -6.50 -7.62
C ARG A 119 -1.84 -7.30 -8.58
N THR A 120 -2.77 -6.63 -9.26
CA THR A 120 -3.70 -7.26 -10.21
C THR A 120 -2.94 -7.82 -11.42
N GLU A 121 -2.03 -7.05 -12.01
CA GLU A 121 -1.16 -7.51 -13.10
C GLU A 121 -0.34 -8.74 -12.70
N ARG A 122 0.24 -8.75 -11.48
CA ARG A 122 0.98 -9.92 -10.97
C ARG A 122 0.09 -11.15 -10.80
N VAL A 123 -1.14 -10.98 -10.32
CA VAL A 123 -2.10 -12.10 -10.20
C VAL A 123 -2.50 -12.62 -11.58
N GLN A 124 -2.79 -11.73 -12.52
CA GLN A 124 -3.16 -12.10 -13.90
C GLN A 124 -2.00 -12.81 -14.62
N HIS A 125 -0.78 -12.29 -14.48
CA HIS A 125 0.41 -12.92 -15.03
C HIS A 125 0.58 -14.33 -14.46
N LYS A 126 0.57 -14.49 -13.12
CA LYS A 126 0.68 -15.82 -12.49
C LYS A 126 -0.40 -16.79 -12.92
N ALA A 127 -1.65 -16.33 -13.03
CA ALA A 127 -2.76 -17.16 -13.47
C ALA A 127 -2.58 -17.62 -14.94
N LYS A 128 -2.06 -16.76 -15.82
CA LYS A 128 -1.77 -17.11 -17.20
C LYS A 128 -0.54 -18.01 -17.33
N THR A 129 0.51 -17.78 -16.55
CA THR A 129 1.67 -18.68 -16.42
C THR A 129 1.21 -20.09 -16.05
N GLN A 130 0.34 -20.23 -15.04
CA GLN A 130 -0.20 -21.53 -14.63
C GLN A 130 -0.98 -22.23 -15.74
N ARG A 131 -1.83 -21.51 -16.49
CA ARG A 131 -2.57 -22.08 -17.62
C ARG A 131 -1.64 -22.58 -18.73
N LEU A 132 -0.62 -21.80 -19.08
CA LEU A 132 0.37 -22.20 -20.09
C LEU A 132 1.17 -23.42 -19.64
N MET A 133 1.52 -23.50 -18.35
CA MET A 133 2.15 -24.70 -17.79
C MET A 133 1.22 -25.93 -17.91
N GLU A 134 -0.07 -25.81 -17.56
CA GLU A 134 -1.04 -26.90 -17.71
C GLU A 134 -1.17 -27.39 -19.17
N GLU A 135 -1.11 -26.48 -20.14
CA GLU A 135 -1.11 -26.83 -21.58
C GLU A 135 0.13 -27.67 -21.95
N VAL A 136 1.33 -27.24 -21.52
CA VAL A 136 2.59 -27.98 -21.73
C VAL A 136 2.53 -29.39 -21.14
N TRP A 137 1.80 -29.60 -20.03
CA TRP A 137 1.66 -30.92 -19.39
C TRP A 137 0.66 -31.82 -20.10
N SER A 138 -0.35 -31.23 -20.74
CA SER A 138 -1.50 -31.96 -21.29
C SER A 138 -1.18 -32.72 -22.58
N LYS A 139 -0.23 -32.22 -23.37
CA LYS A 139 0.10 -32.74 -24.71
C LYS A 139 1.25 -33.73 -24.67
N ARG A 140 1.30 -34.59 -25.70
CA ARG A 140 2.35 -35.61 -25.87
C ARG A 140 3.09 -35.54 -27.20
N ASP A 141 2.62 -34.74 -28.16
CA ASP A 141 3.36 -34.51 -29.40
C ASP A 141 4.55 -33.55 -29.13
N PRO A 142 5.80 -33.98 -29.38
CA PRO A 142 6.98 -33.13 -29.28
C PRO A 142 6.86 -31.76 -29.96
N ASN A 143 6.21 -31.68 -31.13
CA ASN A 143 6.10 -30.42 -31.86
C ASN A 143 5.10 -29.46 -31.22
N GLU A 144 3.97 -29.99 -30.71
CA GLU A 144 2.98 -29.19 -29.99
C GLU A 144 3.54 -28.67 -28.66
N VAL A 145 4.23 -29.54 -27.90
CA VAL A 145 4.89 -29.16 -26.64
C VAL A 145 5.96 -28.10 -26.88
N PHE A 146 6.75 -28.21 -27.95
CA PHE A 146 7.72 -27.16 -28.31
C PHE A 146 7.04 -25.81 -28.59
N GLY A 147 5.89 -25.83 -29.27
CA GLY A 147 5.07 -24.65 -29.51
C GLY A 147 4.55 -24.02 -28.21
N ASP A 148 4.01 -24.84 -27.30
CA ASP A 148 3.50 -24.36 -26.02
C ASP A 148 4.61 -23.78 -25.12
N ILE A 149 5.80 -24.40 -25.11
CA ILE A 149 6.99 -23.85 -24.43
C ILE A 149 7.38 -22.50 -25.03
N THR A 150 7.30 -22.34 -26.35
CA THR A 150 7.57 -21.05 -27.00
C THR A 150 6.58 -19.98 -26.52
N LEU A 151 5.28 -20.30 -26.47
CA LEU A 151 4.25 -19.38 -25.97
C LEU A 151 4.45 -19.02 -24.48
N TYR A 152 4.87 -20.00 -23.67
CA TYR A 152 5.27 -19.79 -22.28
C TYR A 152 6.43 -18.79 -22.17
N ILE A 153 7.48 -18.95 -22.97
CA ILE A 153 8.65 -18.05 -22.95
C ILE A 153 8.27 -16.64 -23.41
N MET A 154 7.44 -16.52 -24.45
CA MET A 154 6.93 -15.22 -24.92
C MET A 154 6.10 -14.51 -23.84
N HIS A 155 5.31 -15.26 -23.07
CA HIS A 155 4.56 -14.74 -21.93
C HIS A 155 5.47 -14.24 -20.80
N GLU A 156 6.41 -15.07 -20.34
CA GLU A 156 7.33 -14.70 -19.23
C GLU A 156 8.25 -13.51 -19.59
N SER A 157 8.62 -13.37 -20.86
CA SER A 157 9.43 -12.23 -21.34
C SER A 157 8.63 -10.92 -21.48
N ASN A 158 7.31 -10.92 -21.27
CA ASN A 158 6.42 -9.78 -21.51
C ASN A 158 6.59 -9.15 -22.91
N THR A 159 6.88 -9.96 -23.92
CA THR A 159 6.97 -9.48 -25.30
C THR A 159 5.58 -9.16 -25.84
N ALA A 160 5.40 -7.95 -26.36
CA ALA A 160 4.13 -7.24 -26.36
C ALA A 160 2.98 -7.86 -27.19
N LEU A 161 3.21 -8.90 -28.01
CA LEU A 161 2.13 -9.64 -28.67
C LEU A 161 2.51 -11.11 -28.86
N LEU A 162 1.71 -12.02 -28.30
CA LEU A 162 1.80 -13.47 -28.57
C LEU A 162 1.52 -13.84 -30.03
N SER A 163 1.00 -12.90 -30.82
CA SER A 163 0.53 -13.08 -32.20
C SER A 163 1.52 -12.62 -33.27
N ASP A 164 2.69 -12.10 -32.90
CA ASP A 164 3.71 -11.71 -33.89
C ASP A 164 4.53 -12.94 -34.32
N GLU A 165 4.34 -13.36 -35.57
CA GLU A 165 5.02 -14.52 -36.16
C GLU A 165 6.54 -14.36 -36.24
N VAL A 166 7.06 -13.13 -36.34
CA VAL A 166 8.51 -12.89 -36.39
C VAL A 166 9.11 -13.10 -35.00
N VAL A 167 8.47 -12.53 -33.98
CA VAL A 167 8.85 -12.68 -32.57
C VAL A 167 8.79 -14.16 -32.17
N GLN A 168 7.74 -14.87 -32.60
CA GLN A 168 7.60 -16.29 -32.36
C GLN A 168 8.73 -17.09 -33.04
N ARG A 169 9.03 -16.82 -34.32
CA ARG A 169 10.10 -17.50 -35.05
C ARG A 169 11.48 -17.27 -34.43
N GLU A 170 11.80 -16.03 -34.02
CA GLU A 170 13.05 -15.74 -33.30
C GLU A 170 13.13 -16.48 -31.96
N THR A 171 12.02 -16.53 -31.23
CA THR A 171 11.94 -17.23 -29.93
C THR A 171 12.09 -18.75 -30.12
N MET A 172 11.47 -19.32 -31.15
CA MET A 172 11.64 -20.74 -31.51
C MET A 172 13.08 -21.04 -31.91
N ALA A 173 13.72 -20.18 -32.70
CA ALA A 173 15.11 -20.37 -33.11
C ALA A 173 16.05 -20.35 -31.89
N ALA A 174 15.87 -19.39 -30.98
CA ALA A 174 16.63 -19.33 -29.73
C ALA A 174 16.34 -20.55 -28.83
N LEU A 175 15.08 -20.99 -28.73
CA LEU A 175 14.71 -22.20 -27.99
C LEU A 175 15.38 -23.45 -28.57
N GLU A 176 15.43 -23.62 -29.89
CA GLU A 176 16.07 -24.77 -30.55
C GLU A 176 17.57 -24.84 -30.23
N THR A 177 18.25 -23.69 -30.07
CA THR A 177 19.67 -23.67 -29.66
C THR A 177 19.89 -24.11 -28.20
N VAL A 178 18.93 -23.78 -27.33
CA VAL A 178 19.01 -24.11 -25.91
C VAL A 178 18.61 -25.56 -25.69
N PHE A 179 17.47 -25.94 -26.27
CA PHE A 179 16.82 -27.22 -26.12
C PHE A 179 16.26 -27.73 -27.46
N PRO A 180 17.02 -28.55 -28.19
CA PRO A 180 16.60 -29.10 -29.48
C PRO A 180 15.36 -29.99 -29.35
N ARG A 181 14.55 -30.07 -30.42
CA ARG A 181 13.34 -30.93 -30.46
C ARG A 181 13.62 -32.40 -30.19
N SER A 182 14.83 -32.89 -30.48
CA SER A 182 15.24 -34.26 -30.18
C SER A 182 15.25 -34.60 -28.69
N LEU A 183 15.32 -33.60 -27.81
CA LEU A 183 15.29 -33.78 -26.36
C LEU A 183 13.86 -33.68 -25.78
N MET A 184 12.84 -33.42 -26.60
CA MET A 184 11.49 -33.19 -26.13
C MET A 184 10.83 -34.43 -25.54
N ASP A 185 11.10 -35.62 -26.09
CA ASP A 185 10.62 -36.89 -25.52
C ASP A 185 11.14 -37.10 -24.09
N SER A 186 12.38 -36.70 -23.84
CA SER A 186 12.98 -36.74 -22.50
C SER A 186 12.31 -35.74 -21.56
N PHE A 187 12.01 -34.52 -22.03
CA PHE A 187 11.28 -33.52 -21.25
C PHE A 187 9.88 -34.01 -20.86
N ILE A 188 9.12 -34.57 -21.81
CA ILE A 188 7.75 -35.06 -21.58
C ILE A 188 7.71 -36.13 -20.48
N GLY A 189 8.74 -36.98 -20.41
CA GLY A 189 8.87 -38.05 -19.41
C GLY A 189 9.28 -37.62 -17.99
N GLN A 190 9.68 -36.37 -17.78
CA GLN A 190 10.11 -35.87 -16.46
C GLN A 190 8.95 -35.68 -15.47
N LYS A 191 9.27 -35.53 -14.19
CA LYS A 191 8.31 -35.14 -13.15
C LYS A 191 7.96 -33.66 -13.29
N GLU A 192 6.76 -33.29 -12.86
CA GLU A 192 6.26 -31.90 -12.93
C GLU A 192 7.22 -30.89 -12.27
N ALA A 193 7.79 -31.22 -11.11
CA ALA A 193 8.76 -30.35 -10.43
C ALA A 193 10.03 -30.08 -11.27
N ASP A 194 10.52 -31.09 -11.98
CA ASP A 194 11.70 -30.96 -12.84
C ASP A 194 11.37 -30.15 -14.10
N LYS A 195 10.18 -30.37 -14.68
CA LYS A 195 9.70 -29.60 -15.82
C LYS A 195 9.56 -28.11 -15.48
N ILE A 196 8.99 -27.78 -14.32
CA ILE A 196 8.87 -26.38 -13.85
C ILE A 196 10.26 -25.74 -13.77
N ARG A 197 11.23 -26.43 -13.15
CA ARG A 197 12.61 -25.93 -13.03
C ARG A 197 13.25 -25.71 -14.40
N GLN A 198 13.07 -26.65 -15.33
CA GLN A 198 13.61 -26.52 -16.70
C GLN A 198 12.93 -25.37 -17.46
N LEU A 199 11.61 -25.22 -17.41
CA LEU A 199 10.92 -24.09 -18.03
C LEU A 199 11.43 -22.75 -17.50
N GLU A 200 11.59 -22.67 -16.18
CA GLU A 200 12.16 -21.52 -15.48
C GLU A 200 13.57 -21.15 -15.96
N GLU A 201 14.41 -22.14 -16.22
CA GLU A 201 15.76 -21.92 -16.74
C GLU A 201 15.73 -21.54 -18.23
N MET A 202 14.92 -22.26 -19.03
CA MET A 202 14.79 -22.06 -20.47
C MET A 202 14.32 -20.65 -20.82
N TRP A 203 13.29 -20.11 -20.16
CA TRP A 203 12.80 -18.78 -20.52
C TRP A 203 13.84 -17.70 -20.24
N ARG A 204 14.59 -17.81 -19.14
CA ARG A 204 15.66 -16.84 -18.79
C ARG A 204 16.78 -16.88 -19.83
N ILE A 205 17.23 -18.08 -20.22
CA ILE A 205 18.30 -18.23 -21.20
C ILE A 205 17.83 -17.75 -22.58
N VAL A 206 16.67 -18.22 -23.06
CA VAL A 206 16.13 -17.86 -24.37
C VAL A 206 15.88 -16.35 -24.45
N TRP A 207 15.34 -15.75 -23.39
CA TRP A 207 15.16 -14.31 -23.31
C TRP A 207 16.49 -13.55 -23.34
N GLY A 208 17.49 -14.00 -22.57
CA GLY A 208 18.84 -13.45 -22.59
C GLY A 208 19.51 -13.51 -23.96
N ILE A 209 19.33 -14.60 -24.71
CA ILE A 209 19.84 -14.72 -26.09
C ILE A 209 19.16 -13.70 -27.01
N ARG A 210 17.84 -13.54 -26.89
CA ARG A 210 17.11 -12.54 -27.70
C ARG A 210 17.54 -11.11 -27.37
N LEU A 211 17.75 -10.79 -26.09
CA LEU A 211 18.30 -9.51 -25.65
C LEU A 211 19.70 -9.29 -26.21
N PHE A 212 20.58 -10.28 -26.11
CA PHE A 212 21.93 -10.18 -26.67
C PHE A 212 21.92 -9.93 -28.19
N ASN A 213 21.03 -10.61 -28.93
CA ASN A 213 20.86 -10.41 -30.37
C ASN A 213 20.32 -9.03 -30.72
N PHE A 214 19.41 -8.49 -29.91
CA PHE A 214 18.90 -7.12 -30.02
C PHE A 214 20.02 -6.10 -29.91
N PHE A 215 20.79 -6.14 -28.83
CA PHE A 215 21.89 -5.20 -28.61
C PHE A 215 23.08 -5.41 -29.56
N SER A 216 23.24 -6.61 -30.13
CA SER A 216 24.24 -6.88 -31.17
C SER A 216 23.80 -6.46 -32.57
N GLY A 217 22.57 -5.96 -32.76
CA GLY A 217 22.01 -5.59 -34.06
C GLY A 217 21.76 -6.79 -34.99
N LYS A 218 21.68 -8.01 -34.44
CA LYS A 218 21.52 -9.27 -35.21
C LYS A 218 20.09 -9.84 -35.18
N GLY A 219 19.17 -9.18 -34.45
CA GLY A 219 17.79 -9.61 -34.29
C GLY A 219 17.10 -8.77 -33.21
N GLY A 220 16.11 -9.33 -32.52
CA GLY A 220 15.43 -8.66 -31.41
C GLY A 220 14.14 -7.96 -31.81
N THR A 221 13.46 -8.48 -32.83
CA THR A 221 12.17 -7.96 -33.26
C THR A 221 11.18 -8.00 -32.08
N GLY A 222 10.44 -6.91 -31.88
CA GLY A 222 9.46 -6.78 -30.81
C GLY A 222 10.02 -6.46 -29.41
N ILE A 223 11.33 -6.21 -29.29
CA ILE A 223 11.95 -5.72 -28.04
C ILE A 223 11.94 -4.18 -28.04
N PRO A 224 11.27 -3.52 -27.07
CA PRO A 224 11.20 -2.07 -27.01
C PRO A 224 12.52 -1.43 -26.54
N SER A 225 12.82 -0.22 -27.01
CA SER A 225 13.98 0.59 -26.59
C SER A 225 13.78 1.23 -25.20
N LEU A 226 13.52 0.40 -24.18
CA LEU A 226 13.12 0.87 -22.84
C LEU A 226 14.13 1.82 -22.19
N LEU A 227 15.43 1.65 -22.46
CA LEU A 227 16.45 2.49 -21.85
C LEU A 227 16.38 3.93 -22.37
N GLU A 228 16.29 4.10 -23.69
CA GLU A 228 16.17 5.41 -24.34
C GLU A 228 14.84 6.10 -23.98
N ASP A 229 13.75 5.33 -23.98
CA ASP A 229 12.42 5.80 -23.57
C ASP A 229 12.44 6.28 -22.11
N LEU A 230 13.09 5.53 -21.22
CA LEU A 230 13.19 5.84 -19.80
C LEU A 230 14.04 7.09 -19.53
N GLU A 231 15.18 7.22 -20.20
CA GLU A 231 16.04 8.40 -20.08
C GLU A 231 15.30 9.66 -20.56
N THR A 232 14.64 9.57 -21.70
CA THR A 232 13.84 10.68 -22.25
C THR A 232 12.72 11.07 -21.30
N LEU A 233 11.97 10.08 -20.78
CA LEU A 233 10.88 10.30 -19.84
C LEU A 233 11.37 10.97 -18.54
N LEU A 234 12.47 10.50 -17.96
CA LEU A 234 13.02 11.06 -16.73
C LEU A 234 13.59 12.46 -16.93
N GLN A 235 14.23 12.74 -18.06
CA GLN A 235 14.72 14.08 -18.39
C GLN A 235 13.57 15.08 -18.51
N GLN A 236 12.53 14.75 -19.28
CA GLN A 236 11.34 15.60 -19.43
C GLN A 236 10.65 15.81 -18.08
N LEU A 237 10.40 14.73 -17.34
CA LEU A 237 9.73 14.80 -16.04
C LEU A 237 10.52 15.64 -15.02
N THR A 238 11.85 15.56 -15.05
CA THR A 238 12.71 16.37 -14.17
C THR A 238 12.59 17.86 -14.52
N GLY A 239 12.67 18.22 -15.80
CA GLY A 239 12.52 19.60 -16.26
C GLY A 239 11.16 20.19 -15.88
N ASP A 240 10.08 19.52 -16.29
CA ASP A 240 8.71 19.98 -16.03
C ASP A 240 8.41 20.10 -14.52
N ALA A 241 8.93 19.18 -13.71
CA ALA A 241 8.72 19.21 -12.26
C ALA A 241 9.53 20.29 -11.55
N LEU A 242 10.73 20.63 -12.04
CA LEU A 242 11.51 21.76 -11.53
C LEU A 242 10.86 23.09 -11.88
N ASP A 243 10.44 23.27 -13.13
CA ASP A 243 9.75 24.50 -13.57
C ASP A 243 8.49 24.77 -12.74
N LEU A 244 7.67 23.73 -12.52
CA LEU A 244 6.49 23.84 -11.67
C LEU A 244 6.85 24.06 -10.20
N GLN A 245 7.94 23.46 -9.71
CA GLN A 245 8.40 23.68 -8.34
C GLN A 245 8.82 25.14 -8.12
N ASP A 246 9.53 25.75 -9.06
CA ASP A 246 10.01 27.13 -8.96
C ASP A 246 8.83 28.12 -8.98
N GLU A 247 7.85 27.91 -9.86
CA GLU A 247 6.62 28.70 -9.88
C GLU A 247 5.85 28.62 -8.55
N ILE A 248 5.58 27.41 -8.07
CA ILE A 248 4.81 27.21 -6.83
C ILE A 248 5.61 27.73 -5.61
N ALA A 249 6.95 27.62 -5.64
CA ALA A 249 7.80 28.16 -4.59
C ALA A 249 7.79 29.69 -4.56
N ALA A 250 7.78 30.35 -5.73
CA ALA A 250 7.61 31.80 -5.83
C ALA A 250 6.26 32.24 -5.25
N GLN A 251 5.17 31.60 -5.68
CA GLN A 251 3.83 31.87 -5.14
C GLN A 251 3.81 31.70 -3.61
N ALA A 252 4.28 30.57 -3.08
CA ALA A 252 4.31 30.34 -1.64
C ALA A 252 5.12 31.39 -0.87
N ARG A 253 6.21 31.91 -1.45
CA ARG A 253 7.01 32.99 -0.88
C ARG A 253 6.23 34.30 -0.83
N GLU A 254 5.51 34.64 -1.91
CA GLU A 254 4.66 35.84 -1.98
C GLU A 254 3.54 35.79 -0.92
N TYR A 255 2.81 34.69 -0.82
CA TYR A 255 1.78 34.50 0.22
C TYR A 255 2.37 34.61 1.63
N SER A 256 3.52 33.98 1.87
CA SER A 256 4.19 34.03 3.18
C SER A 256 4.64 35.45 3.54
N ALA A 257 5.15 36.21 2.56
CA ALA A 257 5.56 37.60 2.75
C ALA A 257 4.37 38.50 3.08
N VAL A 258 3.27 38.37 2.33
CA VAL A 258 2.03 39.15 2.56
C VAL A 258 1.45 38.88 3.95
N LEU A 259 1.34 37.60 4.34
CA LEU A 259 0.80 37.21 5.65
C LEU A 259 1.70 37.58 6.83
N SER A 260 3.01 37.76 6.59
CA SER A 260 3.99 38.13 7.62
C SER A 260 4.26 39.64 7.69
N CYS A 261 3.69 40.43 6.78
CA CYS A 261 3.92 41.87 6.70
C CYS A 261 3.10 42.60 7.78
N PRO A 262 3.75 43.28 8.75
CA PRO A 262 3.03 43.98 9.82
C PRO A 262 2.26 45.22 9.34
N SER A 263 2.62 45.74 8.16
CA SER A 263 1.97 46.92 7.56
C SER A 263 0.66 46.60 6.83
N LEU A 264 0.37 45.33 6.62
CA LEU A 264 -0.84 44.85 5.93
C LEU A 264 -1.79 44.23 6.95
N GLU A 265 -2.92 44.88 7.18
CA GLU A 265 -3.99 44.36 8.02
C GLU A 265 -5.13 43.83 7.15
N PHE A 266 -5.51 42.57 7.38
CA PHE A 266 -6.59 41.91 6.67
C PHE A 266 -7.71 41.57 7.66
N PRO A 267 -8.99 41.68 7.25
CA PRO A 267 -10.10 41.10 8.00
C PRO A 267 -9.88 39.60 8.25
N ASP A 268 -10.35 39.07 9.37
CA ASP A 268 -10.14 37.66 9.76
C ASP A 268 -10.51 36.67 8.66
N GLY A 269 -11.62 36.90 7.94
CA GLY A 269 -12.05 36.04 6.84
C GLY A 269 -11.10 36.05 5.63
N GLU A 270 -10.55 37.22 5.28
CA GLU A 270 -9.57 37.36 4.19
C GLU A 270 -8.22 36.75 4.59
N ARG A 271 -7.80 36.94 5.85
CA ARG A 271 -6.59 36.31 6.39
C ARG A 271 -6.67 34.78 6.39
N ILE A 272 -7.78 34.21 6.82
CA ILE A 272 -8.00 32.74 6.78
C ILE A 272 -7.95 32.24 5.34
N ARG A 273 -8.60 32.95 4.41
CA ARG A 273 -8.56 32.58 2.99
C ARG A 273 -7.13 32.58 2.45
N LEU A 274 -6.34 33.62 2.72
CA LEU A 274 -4.95 33.73 2.31
C LEU A 274 -4.07 32.61 2.92
N GLN A 275 -4.32 32.24 4.18
CA GLN A 275 -3.67 31.09 4.82
C GLN A 275 -4.02 29.77 4.11
N ASP A 276 -5.28 29.57 3.75
CA ASP A 276 -5.71 28.37 3.03
C ASP A 276 -5.12 28.27 1.62
N GLU A 277 -5.01 29.41 0.92
CA GLU A 277 -4.31 29.52 -0.35
C GLU A 277 -2.82 29.19 -0.21
N LEU A 278 -2.15 29.73 0.82
CA LEU A 278 -0.77 29.37 1.15
C LEU A 278 -0.63 27.86 1.44
N HIS A 279 -1.50 27.29 2.27
CA HIS A 279 -1.46 25.85 2.60
C HIS A 279 -1.58 24.98 1.36
N ASN A 280 -2.43 25.36 0.40
CA ASN A 280 -2.53 24.67 -0.89
C ASN A 280 -1.20 24.70 -1.65
N ARG A 281 -0.60 25.89 -1.82
CA ARG A 281 0.68 26.06 -2.53
C ARG A 281 1.79 25.25 -1.86
N LEU A 282 1.87 25.29 -0.54
CA LEU A 282 2.83 24.50 0.24
C LEU A 282 2.57 22.99 0.09
N GLN A 283 1.31 22.55 0.03
CA GLN A 283 0.99 21.14 -0.18
C GLN A 283 1.42 20.64 -1.55
N VAL A 284 1.19 21.42 -2.61
CA VAL A 284 1.71 21.13 -3.97
C VAL A 284 3.22 21.03 -3.93
N LYS A 285 3.90 22.00 -3.29
CA LYS A 285 5.35 22.03 -3.16
C LYS A 285 5.91 20.80 -2.44
N VAL A 286 5.29 20.35 -1.35
CA VAL A 286 5.71 19.14 -0.62
C VAL A 286 5.59 17.89 -1.51
N TYR A 287 4.50 17.76 -2.26
CA TYR A 287 4.34 16.65 -3.20
C TYR A 287 5.34 16.69 -4.35
N LEU A 288 5.63 17.86 -4.92
CA LEU A 288 6.66 18.03 -5.94
C LEU A 288 8.05 17.71 -5.41
N ARG A 289 8.39 18.14 -4.19
CA ARG A 289 9.67 17.78 -3.55
C ARG A 289 9.82 16.27 -3.39
N SER A 290 8.76 15.58 -2.95
CA SER A 290 8.75 14.11 -2.83
C SER A 290 8.88 13.43 -4.20
N LEU A 291 8.21 13.96 -5.22
CA LEU A 291 8.28 13.45 -6.59
C LEU A 291 9.70 13.63 -7.16
N LEU A 292 10.28 14.82 -7.07
CA LEU A 292 11.64 15.11 -7.55
C LEU A 292 12.69 14.25 -6.85
N SER A 293 12.53 14.00 -5.55
CA SER A 293 13.39 13.04 -4.83
C SER A 293 13.27 11.63 -5.40
N THR A 294 12.06 11.22 -5.80
CA THR A 294 11.81 9.90 -6.40
C THR A 294 12.40 9.82 -7.80
N VAL A 295 12.18 10.84 -8.64
CA VAL A 295 12.72 10.94 -9.99
C VAL A 295 14.25 10.95 -9.96
N LYS A 296 14.87 11.71 -9.05
CA LYS A 296 16.33 11.69 -8.86
C LYS A 296 16.84 10.29 -8.51
N ALA A 297 16.21 9.61 -7.56
CA ALA A 297 16.57 8.24 -7.21
C ALA A 297 16.40 7.27 -8.38
N LEU A 298 15.38 7.45 -9.21
CA LEU A 298 15.19 6.67 -10.44
C LEU A 298 16.30 6.95 -11.45
N THR A 299 16.65 8.21 -11.69
CA THR A 299 17.76 8.61 -12.58
C THR A 299 19.09 8.01 -12.11
N ASP A 300 19.37 8.01 -10.81
CA ASP A 300 20.58 7.41 -10.25
C ASP A 300 20.57 5.87 -10.43
N LYS A 301 19.43 5.21 -10.22
CA LYS A 301 19.26 3.78 -10.50
C LYS A 301 19.48 3.47 -11.99
N VAL A 302 18.94 4.26 -12.90
CA VAL A 302 19.09 4.06 -14.37
C VAL A 302 20.55 4.22 -14.78
N ARG A 303 21.26 5.23 -14.28
CA ARG A 303 22.70 5.39 -14.53
C ARG A 303 23.51 4.19 -14.04
N SER A 304 23.22 3.69 -12.84
CA SER A 304 23.89 2.50 -12.30
C SER A 304 23.56 1.23 -13.11
N PHE A 305 22.31 1.13 -13.60
CA PHE A 305 21.87 0.06 -14.46
C PHE A 305 22.63 0.07 -15.78
N GLU A 306 22.72 1.22 -16.45
CA GLU A 306 23.40 1.36 -17.74
C GLU A 306 24.88 0.94 -17.67
N GLN A 307 25.60 1.38 -16.63
CA GLN A 307 27.00 0.99 -16.42
C GLN A 307 27.16 -0.53 -16.28
N THR A 308 26.32 -1.14 -15.45
CA THR A 308 26.40 -2.59 -15.22
C THR A 308 25.88 -3.41 -16.39
N TRP A 309 24.92 -2.88 -17.15
CA TRP A 309 24.39 -3.49 -18.37
C TRP A 309 25.44 -3.57 -19.47
N LYS A 310 26.16 -2.47 -19.73
CA LYS A 310 27.25 -2.41 -20.71
C LYS A 310 28.36 -3.41 -20.39
N SER A 311 28.84 -3.44 -19.14
CA SER A 311 29.85 -4.41 -18.69
C SER A 311 29.44 -5.86 -18.98
N GLN A 312 28.18 -6.20 -18.69
CA GLN A 312 27.68 -7.57 -18.90
C GLN A 312 27.54 -7.94 -20.38
N LEU A 313 27.15 -6.99 -21.23
CA LEU A 313 27.12 -7.19 -22.68
C LEU A 313 28.54 -7.39 -23.23
N ASP A 314 29.51 -6.60 -22.78
CA ASP A 314 30.91 -6.70 -23.20
C ASP A 314 31.53 -8.04 -22.75
N GLU A 315 31.26 -8.49 -21.52
CA GLU A 315 31.65 -9.81 -21.02
C GLU A 315 31.05 -10.94 -21.87
N ALA A 316 29.76 -10.85 -22.22
CA ALA A 316 29.11 -11.84 -23.08
C ALA A 316 29.70 -11.82 -24.50
N GLN A 317 30.00 -10.63 -25.05
CA GLN A 317 30.61 -10.48 -26.37
C GLN A 317 32.03 -11.03 -26.42
N THR A 318 32.87 -10.74 -25.42
CA THR A 318 34.26 -11.23 -25.37
C THR A 318 34.32 -12.76 -25.28
N LEU A 319 33.43 -13.38 -24.51
CA LEU A 319 33.31 -14.85 -24.45
C LEU A 319 32.94 -15.47 -25.80
N LEU A 320 32.09 -14.78 -26.58
CA LEU A 320 31.64 -15.22 -27.91
C LEU A 320 32.62 -14.89 -29.05
N GLN A 321 33.49 -13.90 -28.89
CA GLN A 321 34.50 -13.50 -29.89
C GLN A 321 35.85 -14.18 -29.69
N GLY A 322 36.21 -14.54 -28.46
CA GLY A 322 37.49 -15.19 -28.12
C GLY A 322 37.59 -16.67 -28.51
N SER A 323 36.51 -17.25 -29.03
CA SER A 323 36.45 -18.65 -29.46
C SER A 323 35.53 -18.77 -30.67
N ASP A 324 35.84 -19.67 -31.61
CA ASP A 324 34.88 -20.04 -32.66
C ASP A 324 33.55 -20.39 -31.98
N MET A 325 32.43 -19.85 -32.48
CA MET A 325 31.07 -19.98 -31.90
C MET A 325 30.63 -21.41 -31.52
N SER A 326 31.38 -22.45 -31.93
CA SER A 326 31.13 -23.86 -31.63
C SER A 326 31.79 -24.39 -30.34
N THR A 327 32.69 -23.64 -29.69
CA THR A 327 33.51 -24.16 -28.56
C THR A 327 33.20 -23.58 -27.18
N VAL A 328 32.30 -22.59 -27.05
CA VAL A 328 31.93 -22.05 -25.73
C VAL A 328 31.04 -23.04 -24.98
N PRO A 329 31.45 -23.55 -23.79
CA PRO A 329 30.61 -24.44 -23.01
C PRO A 329 29.31 -23.76 -22.58
N LYS A 330 28.18 -24.45 -22.74
CA LYS A 330 26.85 -23.98 -22.28
C LYS A 330 26.86 -23.57 -20.80
N ALA A 331 27.63 -24.29 -19.97
CA ALA A 331 27.80 -24.00 -18.55
C ALA A 331 28.42 -22.62 -18.26
N THR A 332 29.21 -22.07 -19.19
CA THR A 332 29.85 -20.77 -19.03
C THR A 332 28.95 -19.63 -19.52
N ILE A 333 28.24 -19.82 -20.62
CA ILE A 333 27.49 -18.72 -21.27
C ILE A 333 26.05 -18.54 -20.78
N TYR A 334 25.37 -19.63 -20.39
CA TYR A 334 23.98 -19.55 -19.92
C TYR A 334 23.79 -18.67 -18.69
N PRO A 335 24.69 -18.68 -17.68
CA PRO A 335 24.61 -17.74 -16.56
C PRO A 335 24.61 -16.26 -17.00
N HIS A 336 25.38 -15.89 -18.03
CA HIS A 336 25.39 -14.52 -18.55
C HIS A 336 24.05 -14.16 -19.21
N PHE A 337 23.46 -15.06 -20.01
CA PHE A 337 22.13 -14.81 -20.59
C PHE A 337 21.03 -14.70 -19.52
N MET A 338 21.08 -15.54 -18.47
CA MET A 338 20.16 -15.41 -17.35
C MET A 338 20.31 -14.07 -16.61
N SER A 339 21.55 -13.63 -16.36
CA SER A 339 21.85 -12.31 -15.78
C SER A 339 21.28 -11.16 -16.64
N LEU A 340 21.41 -11.25 -17.97
CA LEU A 340 20.81 -10.26 -18.89
C LEU A 340 19.28 -10.25 -18.79
N ALA A 341 18.63 -11.42 -18.72
CA ALA A 341 17.18 -11.53 -18.57
C ALA A 341 16.70 -10.90 -17.24
N GLU A 342 17.34 -11.22 -16.13
CA GLU A 342 16.99 -10.68 -14.80
C GLU A 342 17.16 -9.16 -14.72
N ARG A 343 18.27 -8.65 -15.26
CA ARG A 343 18.53 -7.22 -15.36
C ARG A 343 17.49 -6.52 -16.23
N TRP A 344 17.10 -7.10 -17.35
CA TRP A 344 16.02 -6.55 -18.17
C TRP A 344 14.69 -6.47 -17.42
N THR A 345 14.35 -7.51 -16.65
CA THR A 345 13.15 -7.47 -15.79
C THR A 345 13.23 -6.35 -14.75
N ALA A 346 14.42 -6.08 -14.20
CA ALA A 346 14.64 -4.93 -13.31
C ALA A 346 14.44 -3.59 -14.05
N LEU A 347 14.93 -3.46 -15.29
CA LEU A 347 14.70 -2.27 -16.13
C LEU A 347 13.21 -2.04 -16.42
N GLN A 348 12.45 -3.09 -16.71
CA GLN A 348 10.98 -3.01 -16.86
C GLN A 348 10.31 -2.48 -15.59
N GLY A 349 10.82 -2.87 -14.41
CA GLY A 349 10.38 -2.33 -13.12
C GLY A 349 10.66 -0.83 -12.99
N LEU A 350 11.88 -0.39 -13.31
CA LEU A 350 12.26 1.03 -13.29
C LEU A 350 11.42 1.87 -14.26
N HIS A 351 11.19 1.36 -15.46
CA HIS A 351 10.36 2.02 -16.46
C HIS A 351 8.93 2.23 -15.96
N ARG A 352 8.34 1.23 -15.30
CA ARG A 352 7.01 1.35 -14.70
C ARG A 352 7.00 2.33 -13.53
N GLU A 353 7.99 2.30 -12.64
CA GLU A 353 8.12 3.29 -11.55
C GLU A 353 8.20 4.73 -12.10
N ALA A 354 8.88 4.95 -13.23
CA ALA A 354 8.93 6.25 -13.89
C ALA A 354 7.59 6.66 -14.53
N GLN A 355 6.86 5.72 -15.14
CA GLN A 355 5.50 5.97 -15.63
C GLN A 355 4.54 6.34 -14.50
N ASP A 356 4.63 5.64 -13.36
CA ASP A 356 3.85 5.93 -12.17
C ASP A 356 4.18 7.33 -11.62
N ALA A 357 5.46 7.70 -11.56
CA ALA A 357 5.89 9.06 -11.21
C ALA A 357 5.34 10.12 -12.18
N GLY A 358 5.37 9.87 -13.49
CA GLY A 358 4.80 10.77 -14.50
C GLY A 358 3.29 10.92 -14.39
N SER A 359 2.56 9.84 -14.06
CA SER A 359 1.12 9.90 -13.81
C SER A 359 0.80 10.73 -12.56
N LEU A 360 1.61 10.59 -11.50
CA LEU A 360 1.47 11.37 -10.28
C LEU A 360 1.76 12.85 -10.51
N PHE A 361 2.76 13.17 -11.33
CA PHE A 361 3.05 14.54 -11.74
C PHE A 361 1.86 15.20 -12.43
N LYS A 362 1.20 14.50 -13.35
CA LYS A 362 -0.01 14.99 -14.02
C LYS A 362 -1.14 15.30 -13.03
N VAL A 363 -1.33 14.44 -12.02
CA VAL A 363 -2.31 14.69 -10.95
C VAL A 363 -1.94 15.95 -10.18
N ILE A 364 -0.69 16.10 -9.74
CA ILE A 364 -0.23 17.30 -9.00
C ILE A 364 -0.37 18.56 -9.87
N GLY A 365 0.05 18.49 -11.13
CA GLY A 365 -0.01 19.59 -12.10
C GLY A 365 -1.42 20.08 -12.39
N SER A 366 -2.44 19.21 -12.28
CA SER A 366 -3.84 19.61 -12.43
C SER A 366 -4.32 20.63 -11.39
N TYR A 367 -3.61 20.75 -10.25
CA TYR A 367 -3.92 21.71 -9.18
C TYR A 367 -3.13 23.02 -9.28
N ARG A 368 -2.31 23.22 -10.33
CA ARG A 368 -1.54 24.45 -10.57
C ARG A 368 -2.41 25.70 -10.50
N SER A 369 -3.59 25.69 -11.11
CA SER A 369 -4.56 26.80 -11.12
C SER A 369 -5.93 26.35 -10.61
N SER A 370 -5.95 25.69 -9.44
CA SER A 370 -7.15 25.09 -8.85
C SER A 370 -8.16 26.06 -8.24
N PHE A 371 -7.73 27.28 -7.87
CA PHE A 371 -8.58 28.30 -7.24
C PHE A 371 -8.24 29.70 -7.77
N THR A 372 -9.14 30.66 -7.54
CA THR A 372 -8.89 32.08 -7.86
C THR A 372 -8.06 32.73 -6.75
N PRO A 373 -6.85 33.25 -7.04
CA PRO A 373 -6.01 33.89 -6.03
C PRO A 373 -6.68 35.13 -5.43
N THR A 374 -6.65 35.26 -4.11
CA THR A 374 -7.14 36.45 -3.40
C THR A 374 -6.05 37.51 -3.22
N VAL A 375 -4.77 37.12 -3.31
CA VAL A 375 -3.63 38.03 -3.18
C VAL A 375 -3.62 39.09 -4.28
N ARG A 376 -3.46 40.36 -3.87
CA ARG A 376 -3.38 41.50 -4.79
C ARG A 376 -1.92 41.79 -5.13
N PRO A 377 -1.60 42.11 -6.40
CA PRO A 377 -0.22 42.45 -6.79
C PRO A 377 0.39 43.60 -5.98
N SER A 378 -0.42 44.61 -5.62
CA SER A 378 0.02 45.73 -4.77
C SER A 378 0.51 45.29 -3.39
N ASP A 379 -0.14 44.28 -2.82
CA ASP A 379 0.15 43.78 -1.48
C ASP A 379 1.44 42.96 -1.50
N ILE A 380 1.67 42.23 -2.60
CA ILE A 380 2.93 41.53 -2.86
C ILE A 380 4.07 42.54 -2.95
N ASP A 381 3.93 43.58 -3.79
CA ASP A 381 4.98 44.58 -3.97
C ASP A 381 5.33 45.28 -2.64
N GLN A 382 4.31 45.63 -1.85
CA GLN A 382 4.50 46.23 -0.53
C GLN A 382 5.19 45.27 0.45
N ALA A 383 4.79 43.99 0.47
CA ALA A 383 5.38 42.98 1.35
C ALA A 383 6.84 42.64 0.96
N LEU A 384 7.12 42.54 -0.34
CA LEU A 384 8.47 42.31 -0.87
C LEU A 384 9.38 43.51 -0.64
N ALA A 385 8.87 44.74 -0.72
CA ALA A 385 9.64 45.94 -0.37
C ALA A 385 9.90 46.06 1.14
N ALA A 386 8.98 45.56 1.98
CA ALA A 386 9.11 45.55 3.43
C ALA A 386 10.01 44.42 3.96
N LEU A 387 10.34 43.42 3.15
CA LEU A 387 11.25 42.34 3.51
C LEU A 387 12.65 42.91 3.75
N ALA A 388 13.08 42.86 5.02
CA ALA A 388 14.43 43.26 5.40
C ALA A 388 15.47 42.36 4.68
N PRO A 389 16.62 42.91 4.26
CA PRO A 389 17.67 42.11 3.65
C PRO A 389 18.11 41.00 4.62
N GLU A 390 18.18 39.78 4.10
CA GLU A 390 18.52 38.62 4.92
C GLU A 390 19.94 38.75 5.49
N ARG A 391 20.04 38.86 6.82
CA ARG A 391 21.33 38.89 7.50
C ARG A 391 21.81 37.45 7.71
N PRO A 392 23.08 37.13 7.41
CA PRO A 392 23.62 35.80 7.69
C PRO A 392 23.55 35.53 9.20
N PRO A 393 23.05 34.35 9.61
CA PRO A 393 22.95 33.97 11.01
C PRO A 393 24.33 33.79 11.65
N ASN A 394 24.47 34.20 12.91
CA ASN A 394 25.74 34.03 13.62
C ASN A 394 25.74 32.68 14.36
N HIS A 395 26.23 31.65 13.67
CA HIS A 395 26.24 30.27 14.16
C HIS A 395 27.05 30.08 15.44
N GLU A 396 28.14 30.82 15.63
CA GLU A 396 28.99 30.70 16.82
C GLU A 396 28.28 31.21 18.08
N LEU A 397 27.63 32.37 17.97
CA LEU A 397 26.81 32.92 19.05
C LEU A 397 25.60 32.02 19.34
N THR A 398 24.97 31.50 18.29
CA THR A 398 23.81 30.62 18.42
C THR A 398 24.19 29.30 19.10
N ALA A 399 25.32 28.70 18.73
CA ALA A 399 25.84 27.50 19.39
C ALA A 399 26.18 27.76 20.86
N GLY A 400 26.81 28.91 21.17
CA GLY A 400 27.14 29.31 22.54
C GLY A 400 25.92 29.49 23.43
N ASP A 401 24.87 30.16 22.92
CA ASP A 401 23.62 30.38 23.65
C ASP A 401 22.87 29.05 23.93
N LEU A 402 22.97 28.08 23.02
CA LEU A 402 22.22 26.83 23.07
C LEU A 402 22.95 25.72 23.82
N ALA A 403 24.28 25.77 23.91
CA ALA A 403 25.09 24.79 24.66
C ALA A 403 24.71 24.71 26.15
N GLN A 404 24.07 25.77 26.69
CA GLN A 404 23.62 25.83 28.07
C GLN A 404 22.26 25.15 28.32
N ILE A 405 21.53 24.78 27.26
CA ILE A 405 20.17 24.22 27.35
C ILE A 405 20.24 22.70 27.31
N SER A 406 19.82 22.04 28.40
CA SER A 406 19.81 20.58 28.49
C SER A 406 18.71 19.96 27.62
N GLY A 407 19.06 18.96 26.82
CA GLY A 407 18.09 18.14 26.04
C GLY A 407 17.93 18.52 24.58
N VAL A 408 18.67 19.53 24.10
CA VAL A 408 18.71 19.96 22.70
C VAL A 408 20.16 19.99 22.22
N GLU A 409 20.42 19.45 21.03
CA GLU A 409 21.72 19.52 20.36
C GLU A 409 21.61 20.40 19.11
N PHE A 410 22.48 21.41 19.00
CA PHE A 410 22.53 22.32 17.85
C PHE A 410 23.51 21.79 16.80
N MET A 411 23.09 21.80 15.53
CA MET A 411 23.91 21.39 14.39
C MET A 411 23.85 22.44 13.30
N THR A 412 25.01 22.78 12.72
CA THR A 412 25.08 23.70 11.56
C THR A 412 24.60 23.00 10.29
N ASP A 413 25.01 21.74 10.09
CA ASP A 413 24.68 20.94 8.92
C ASP A 413 24.05 19.59 9.29
N LEU A 414 23.17 19.09 8.42
CA LEU A 414 22.63 17.74 8.54
C LEU A 414 23.70 16.71 8.11
N PRO A 415 23.92 15.62 8.89
CA PRO A 415 24.92 14.60 8.55
C PRO A 415 24.64 13.95 7.19
N ALA A 416 25.69 13.66 6.41
CA ALA A 416 25.58 13.09 5.06
C ALA A 416 24.84 11.72 5.03
N ASP A 417 25.12 10.83 5.97
CA ASP A 417 24.41 9.54 6.14
C ASP A 417 22.95 9.69 6.59
N LYS A 418 22.60 10.87 7.10
CA LYS A 418 21.27 11.24 7.59
C LYS A 418 20.58 12.28 6.70
N LYS A 419 21.07 12.55 5.49
CA LYS A 419 20.36 13.35 4.47
C LYS A 419 19.02 12.71 4.05
N SER A 420 18.79 11.44 4.41
CA SER A 420 17.51 10.73 4.32
C SER A 420 16.59 10.93 5.55
N THR A 421 17.10 11.52 6.64
CA THR A 421 16.32 11.83 7.85
C THR A 421 15.46 13.03 7.52
N ARG A 422 14.17 12.77 7.34
CA ARG A 422 13.18 13.82 7.13
C ARG A 422 13.23 14.76 8.34
N LEU A 423 13.36 16.05 8.09
CA LEU A 423 13.05 17.06 9.09
C LEU A 423 11.61 16.81 9.57
N GLU A 424 11.41 16.89 10.87
CA GLU A 424 10.08 16.80 11.43
C GLU A 424 9.18 17.88 10.84
N PHE A 425 7.89 17.57 10.77
CA PHE A 425 6.90 18.42 10.14
C PHE A 425 7.24 18.81 8.69
N ASN A 426 7.87 17.91 7.92
CA ASN A 426 8.29 18.13 6.53
C ASN A 426 9.21 19.35 6.32
N GLY A 427 9.90 19.80 7.38
CA GLY A 427 10.80 20.96 7.32
C GLY A 427 10.10 22.32 7.46
N PHE A 428 8.89 22.37 8.00
CA PHE A 428 8.21 23.62 8.36
C PHE A 428 8.63 24.14 9.74
N CYS A 429 8.69 25.46 9.90
CA CYS A 429 8.98 26.11 11.17
C CYS A 429 7.74 26.09 12.08
N VAL A 430 7.77 25.27 13.14
CA VAL A 430 6.66 25.14 14.10
C VAL A 430 6.43 26.43 14.89
N VAL A 431 7.49 27.17 15.22
CA VAL A 431 7.38 28.39 16.02
C VAL A 431 6.60 29.47 15.27
N SER A 432 6.94 29.73 14.00
CA SER A 432 6.20 30.68 13.17
C SER A 432 4.74 30.28 13.01
N PHE A 433 4.45 28.98 12.94
CA PHE A 433 3.07 28.51 12.85
C PHE A 433 2.29 28.72 14.16
N VAL A 434 2.88 28.42 15.32
CA VAL A 434 2.19 28.50 16.62
C VAL A 434 2.07 29.92 17.15
N ASP A 435 3.07 30.78 16.92
CA ASP A 435 3.10 32.15 17.42
C ASP A 435 2.50 33.15 16.42
N ASP A 436 2.85 33.06 15.13
CA ASP A 436 2.42 34.01 14.10
C ASP A 436 1.20 33.53 13.28
N GLY A 437 0.85 32.24 13.39
CA GLY A 437 -0.26 31.63 12.64
C GLY A 437 0.05 31.43 11.15
N VAL A 438 1.32 31.51 10.74
CA VAL A 438 1.73 31.39 9.33
C VAL A 438 2.72 30.24 9.19
N LEU A 439 2.44 29.33 8.27
CA LEU A 439 3.32 28.20 8.00
C LEU A 439 4.44 28.64 7.05
N VAL A 440 5.67 28.71 7.57
CA VAL A 440 6.86 29.10 6.80
C VAL A 440 7.83 27.93 6.74
N GLU A 441 8.44 27.71 5.59
CA GLU A 441 9.49 26.69 5.44
C GLU A 441 10.77 27.08 6.20
N ALA A 442 11.47 26.07 6.70
CA ALA A 442 12.80 26.25 7.24
C ALA A 442 13.76 26.71 6.15
N LYS A 443 14.66 27.65 6.47
CA LYS A 443 15.71 28.07 5.55
C LYS A 443 16.80 27.02 5.53
N THR A 444 16.99 26.38 4.38
CA THR A 444 18.00 25.32 4.18
C THR A 444 19.18 25.77 3.32
N GLU A 445 19.19 27.02 2.84
CA GLU A 445 20.30 27.57 2.06
C GLU A 445 21.49 27.87 2.96
N GLU A 446 22.70 27.42 2.58
CA GLU A 446 23.92 27.50 3.41
C GLU A 446 24.21 28.91 3.95
N LYS A 447 23.84 29.97 3.21
CA LYS A 447 24.12 31.37 3.60
C LYS A 447 23.13 31.96 4.60
N THR A 448 21.93 31.39 4.71
CA THR A 448 20.81 31.97 5.47
C THR A 448 20.16 30.97 6.43
N CYS A 449 20.65 29.72 6.44
CA CYS A 449 20.22 28.67 7.35
C CYS A 449 20.57 29.04 8.80
N PRO A 450 19.61 29.14 9.73
CA PRO A 450 19.92 29.39 11.14
C PRO A 450 20.56 28.18 11.85
N GLY A 451 20.56 27.01 11.22
CA GLY A 451 20.97 25.72 11.79
C GLY A 451 19.77 24.82 12.14
N TYR A 452 20.07 23.59 12.55
CA TYR A 452 19.11 22.55 12.90
C TYR A 452 19.19 22.24 14.39
N LEU A 453 18.05 21.86 14.98
CA LEU A 453 17.99 21.37 16.36
C LEU A 453 17.58 19.91 16.40
N LEU A 454 18.37 19.10 17.11
CA LEU A 454 18.04 17.73 17.49
C LEU A 454 17.47 17.75 18.91
N LEU A 455 16.24 17.27 19.06
CA LEU A 455 15.63 17.09 20.38
C LEU A 455 15.93 15.68 20.88
N ALA A 456 16.67 15.56 21.99
CA ALA A 456 17.08 14.26 22.52
C ALA A 456 15.88 13.38 22.94
N ALA A 457 14.77 14.01 23.36
CA ALA A 457 13.57 13.32 23.84
C ALA A 457 12.91 12.44 22.76
N ASN A 458 12.96 12.84 21.48
CA ASN A 458 12.36 12.09 20.38
C ASN A 458 13.37 11.73 19.27
N SER A 459 14.64 12.08 19.43
CA SER A 459 15.71 11.84 18.45
C SER A 459 15.40 12.39 17.05
N ALA A 460 14.71 13.53 16.98
CA ALA A 460 14.22 14.10 15.73
C ALA A 460 14.77 15.51 15.45
N PHE A 461 14.95 15.83 14.16
CA PHE A 461 15.54 17.08 13.69
C PHE A 461 14.46 18.10 13.29
N TYR A 462 14.63 19.34 13.75
CA TYR A 462 13.75 20.46 13.45
C TYR A 462 14.49 21.56 12.67
N GLY A 463 13.81 22.14 11.68
CA GLY A 463 14.28 23.30 10.92
C GLY A 463 13.50 24.56 11.28
N PHE A 464 14.13 25.73 11.11
CA PHE A 464 13.57 27.02 11.52
C PHE A 464 13.67 28.09 10.42
N SER A 465 12.74 29.04 10.46
CA SER A 465 12.68 30.18 9.54
C SER A 465 13.68 31.29 9.91
N SER A 466 14.03 31.41 11.19
CA SER A 466 14.91 32.46 11.72
C SER A 466 15.70 31.99 12.95
N GLU A 467 16.81 32.68 13.24
CA GLU A 467 17.61 32.46 14.46
C GLU A 467 16.76 32.71 15.73
N ARG A 468 15.84 33.69 15.68
CA ARG A 468 14.89 33.97 16.77
C ARG A 468 13.97 32.78 17.03
N ALA A 469 13.40 32.20 15.97
CA ALA A 469 12.52 31.03 16.10
C ALA A 469 13.27 29.85 16.73
N LEU A 470 14.50 29.60 16.27
CA LEU A 470 15.37 28.55 16.78
C LEU A 470 15.66 28.72 18.29
N LYS A 471 16.11 29.92 18.71
CA LYS A 471 16.38 30.20 20.14
C LYS A 471 15.13 30.11 21.00
N THR A 472 13.97 30.48 20.47
CA THR A 472 12.71 30.43 21.22
C THR A 472 12.22 29.00 21.39
N PHE A 473 12.34 28.16 20.35
CA PHE A 473 12.04 26.73 20.44
C PHE A 473 12.95 26.01 21.42
N ALA A 474 14.26 26.30 21.38
CA ALA A 474 15.21 25.63 22.26
C ALA A 474 14.94 25.87 23.75
N LYS A 475 14.45 27.07 24.12
CA LYS A 475 14.11 27.39 25.52
C LYS A 475 12.98 26.52 26.08
N ASP A 476 11.97 26.22 25.27
CA ASP A 476 10.85 25.36 25.69
C ASP A 476 10.26 24.60 24.48
N PRO A 477 10.85 23.45 24.10
CA PRO A 477 10.36 22.67 22.96
C PRO A 477 8.95 22.12 23.19
N PHE A 478 8.61 21.78 24.43
CA PHE A 478 7.34 21.13 24.76
C PHE A 478 6.15 22.08 24.63
N LYS A 479 6.35 23.39 24.84
CA LYS A 479 5.33 24.41 24.56
C LYS A 479 4.89 24.40 23.09
N TYR A 480 5.83 24.25 22.16
CA TYR A 480 5.54 24.25 20.72
C TYR A 480 5.04 22.89 20.21
N LEU A 481 5.37 21.81 20.91
CA LEU A 481 4.86 20.46 20.68
C LEU A 481 3.60 20.14 21.50
N SER A 482 2.96 21.15 22.09
CA SER A 482 1.83 21.02 23.02
C SER A 482 0.46 20.90 22.32
N GLN A 483 -0.60 20.85 23.15
CA GLN A 483 -2.00 20.82 22.71
C GLN A 483 -2.37 21.98 21.78
N LYS A 484 -1.72 23.15 21.87
CA LYS A 484 -1.97 24.28 20.98
C LYS A 484 -1.73 23.95 19.51
N LEU A 485 -0.69 23.16 19.20
CA LEU A 485 -0.44 22.67 17.83
C LEU A 485 -1.58 21.76 17.36
N MET A 486 -2.02 20.85 18.24
CA MET A 486 -3.09 19.91 17.92
C MET A 486 -4.45 20.61 17.74
N ASP A 487 -4.71 21.67 18.50
CA ASP A 487 -5.92 22.49 18.37
C ASP A 487 -5.94 23.24 17.03
N LEU A 488 -4.78 23.78 16.59
CA LEU A 488 -4.63 24.41 15.27
C LEU A 488 -4.83 23.40 14.13
N VAL A 489 -4.26 22.20 14.27
CA VAL A 489 -4.44 21.11 13.28
C VAL A 489 -5.89 20.60 13.28
N ALA A 490 -6.57 20.58 14.43
CA ALA A 490 -7.98 20.23 14.52
C ALA A 490 -8.88 21.28 13.85
N ALA A 491 -8.52 22.55 13.96
CA ALA A 491 -9.23 23.64 13.29
C ALA A 491 -9.07 23.56 11.76
N ASN A 492 -7.88 23.20 11.26
CA ASN A 492 -7.62 23.00 9.84
C ASN A 492 -6.95 21.63 9.55
N PRO A 493 -7.74 20.56 9.32
CA PRO A 493 -7.20 19.21 9.12
C PRO A 493 -6.44 19.01 7.80
N VAL A 494 -6.41 20.01 6.91
CA VAL A 494 -5.50 20.01 5.75
C VAL A 494 -4.04 19.93 6.19
N LEU A 495 -3.73 20.51 7.35
CA LEU A 495 -2.38 20.54 7.91
C LEU A 495 -1.83 19.15 8.26
N ILE A 496 -2.68 18.13 8.39
CA ILE A 496 -2.28 16.78 8.76
C ILE A 496 -1.26 16.21 7.77
N TYR A 497 -1.55 16.32 6.47
CA TYR A 497 -0.65 15.79 5.44
C TYR A 497 0.51 16.75 5.18
N LEU A 498 0.28 18.06 5.31
CA LEU A 498 1.30 19.08 5.15
C LEU A 498 2.42 18.96 6.20
N LEU A 499 2.04 18.71 7.45
CA LEU A 499 2.94 18.50 8.59
C LEU A 499 3.39 17.03 8.74
N GLY A 500 3.01 16.13 7.82
CA GLY A 500 3.43 14.73 7.89
C GLY A 500 2.80 13.90 9.03
N LEU A 501 1.70 14.37 9.61
CA LEU A 501 0.95 13.72 10.70
C LEU A 501 -0.02 12.61 10.24
N HIS A 502 -0.07 12.33 8.93
CA HIS A 502 -0.92 11.29 8.34
C HIS A 502 -0.77 9.87 8.97
N PRO A 503 0.39 9.42 9.52
CA PRO A 503 0.46 8.10 10.15
C PRO A 503 -0.40 7.97 11.41
N TYR A 504 -0.79 9.11 12.01
CA TYR A 504 -1.61 9.16 13.22
C TYR A 504 -3.10 9.22 12.92
N VAL A 505 -3.51 9.32 11.66
CA VAL A 505 -4.93 9.31 11.26
C VAL A 505 -5.53 7.92 11.55
N PRO A 506 -6.78 7.84 12.06
CA PRO A 506 -7.38 6.56 12.41
C PRO A 506 -7.57 5.63 11.21
N ARG A 507 -7.39 4.32 11.46
CA ARG A 507 -7.55 3.29 10.41
C ARG A 507 -9.02 2.95 10.19
N GLU A 508 -9.74 2.68 11.28
CA GLU A 508 -11.14 2.22 11.27
C GLU A 508 -11.99 2.98 12.30
N LEU A 509 -13.30 3.03 12.04
CA LEU A 509 -14.31 3.70 12.86
C LEU A 509 -15.36 2.73 13.36
N TYR A 510 -15.77 2.90 14.61
CA TYR A 510 -16.74 2.05 15.29
C TYR A 510 -17.76 2.88 16.07
N LEU A 511 -19.00 2.38 16.23
CA LEU A 511 -20.01 3.03 17.06
C LEU A 511 -19.77 2.74 18.55
N THR A 512 -20.12 3.70 19.41
CA THR A 512 -19.97 3.53 20.86
C THR A 512 -20.72 2.31 21.38
N GLY A 513 -20.04 1.43 22.13
CA GLY A 513 -20.59 0.18 22.66
C GLY A 513 -20.67 -0.99 21.66
N SER A 514 -20.22 -0.80 20.41
CA SER A 514 -20.16 -1.88 19.42
C SER A 514 -18.99 -2.84 19.62
N ARG A 515 -17.95 -2.39 20.32
CA ARG A 515 -16.73 -3.15 20.64
C ARG A 515 -16.66 -3.38 22.15
N LYS A 516 -16.91 -4.61 22.61
CA LYS A 516 -16.46 -5.02 23.96
C LYS A 516 -14.96 -5.31 23.84
N SER A 517 -14.13 -4.40 24.34
CA SER A 517 -12.69 -4.66 24.45
C SER A 517 -12.47 -5.70 25.54
N GLU A 518 -12.42 -6.98 25.17
CA GLU A 518 -11.68 -7.93 26.00
C GLU A 518 -10.21 -7.53 25.89
N ALA A 519 -9.60 -7.17 27.03
CA ALA A 519 -8.17 -7.01 27.10
C ALA A 519 -7.53 -8.30 26.58
N GLN A 520 -7.02 -8.27 25.35
CA GLN A 520 -6.28 -9.40 24.81
C GLN A 520 -5.11 -9.61 25.76
N LYS A 521 -5.15 -10.71 26.52
CA LYS A 521 -3.95 -11.22 27.18
C LYS A 521 -2.89 -11.30 26.10
N ALA A 522 -1.71 -10.76 26.40
CA ALA A 522 -0.55 -10.90 25.54
C ALA A 522 -0.48 -12.37 25.10
N VAL A 523 -0.60 -12.61 23.80
CA VAL A 523 -0.27 -13.92 23.25
C VAL A 523 1.22 -14.03 23.50
N GLU A 524 1.61 -14.84 24.48
CA GLU A 524 2.99 -15.29 24.60
C GLU A 524 3.29 -16.06 23.30
N THR A 525 3.97 -15.39 22.36
CA THR A 525 4.68 -16.08 21.30
C THR A 525 5.87 -16.78 21.95
N GLY A 526 5.63 -17.97 22.48
CA GLY A 526 6.69 -18.93 22.72
C GLY A 526 7.20 -19.42 21.37
N ASP A 527 8.52 -19.43 21.19
CA ASP A 527 9.17 -20.12 20.08
C ASP A 527 8.92 -21.63 20.21
N GLY A 528 7.78 -22.07 19.69
CA GLY A 528 7.49 -23.48 19.46
C GLY A 528 8.32 -23.95 18.27
N ALA A 529 9.59 -24.28 18.50
CA ALA A 529 10.37 -25.05 17.55
C ALA A 529 9.74 -26.44 17.42
N THR A 530 8.85 -26.60 16.44
CA THR A 530 8.44 -27.94 16.02
C THR A 530 9.65 -28.55 15.33
N GLN A 531 10.32 -29.52 15.96
CA GLN A 531 11.35 -30.33 15.32
C GLN A 531 10.72 -31.05 14.12
N THR A 532 10.77 -30.45 12.94
CA THR A 532 10.55 -31.14 11.66
C THR A 532 11.79 -31.99 11.38
N GLY A 533 11.92 -33.10 12.09
CA GLY A 533 13.14 -33.91 12.06
C GLY A 533 12.94 -35.43 12.08
N HIS A 534 11.72 -35.94 12.20
CA HIS A 534 11.44 -37.37 12.01
C HIS A 534 10.15 -37.53 11.22
N ILE A 535 10.29 -37.83 9.93
CA ILE A 535 9.22 -38.45 9.16
C ILE A 535 9.32 -39.93 9.51
N ASP A 536 8.46 -40.41 10.40
CA ASP A 536 8.36 -41.84 10.67
C ASP A 536 8.03 -42.57 9.36
N SER A 537 8.78 -43.64 9.06
CA SER A 537 8.64 -44.40 7.81
C SER A 537 7.27 -45.08 7.66
N TYR A 538 6.51 -45.15 8.75
CA TYR A 538 5.17 -45.71 8.81
C TYR A 538 4.12 -44.60 8.88
N LYS A 539 3.37 -44.42 7.79
CA LYS A 539 2.17 -43.57 7.76
C LYS A 539 0.94 -44.44 7.97
N ASP A 540 0.29 -44.29 9.12
CA ASP A 540 -1.03 -44.87 9.34
C ASP A 540 -2.06 -44.11 8.47
N THR A 541 -2.49 -44.76 7.39
CA THR A 541 -3.50 -44.21 6.46
C THR A 541 -4.89 -44.14 7.07
N HIS A 542 -5.11 -44.74 8.24
CA HIS A 542 -6.37 -44.75 8.97
C HIS A 542 -6.36 -43.90 10.23
N TYR A 543 -5.28 -43.13 10.47
CA TYR A 543 -5.21 -42.21 11.59
C TYR A 543 -6.20 -41.05 11.41
N VAL A 544 -7.01 -40.79 12.44
CA VAL A 544 -7.96 -39.69 12.48
C VAL A 544 -7.79 -38.94 13.81
N TRP A 545 -7.49 -37.65 13.74
CA TRP A 545 -7.22 -36.82 14.93
C TRP A 545 -8.49 -36.42 15.70
N SER A 546 -9.66 -36.47 15.03
CA SER A 546 -10.94 -36.11 15.62
C SER A 546 -11.47 -37.23 16.50
N GLU A 547 -11.57 -36.95 17.81
CA GLU A 547 -12.16 -37.89 18.78
C GLU A 547 -13.60 -38.29 18.44
N TRP A 548 -14.37 -37.38 17.85
CA TRP A 548 -15.74 -37.64 17.43
C TRP A 548 -15.83 -38.62 16.27
N GLU A 549 -14.87 -38.56 15.36
CA GLU A 549 -14.82 -39.43 14.19
C GLU A 549 -14.33 -40.84 14.58
N LEU A 550 -13.38 -40.93 15.52
CA LEU A 550 -13.00 -42.18 16.18
C LEU A 550 -14.19 -42.85 16.87
N ARG A 551 -15.00 -42.09 17.62
CA ARG A 551 -16.23 -42.62 18.26
C ARG A 551 -17.23 -43.13 17.22
N ARG A 552 -17.42 -42.41 16.11
CA ARG A 552 -18.31 -42.83 15.01
C ARG A 552 -17.83 -44.13 14.35
N LEU A 553 -16.52 -44.26 14.11
CA LEU A 553 -15.92 -45.47 13.56
C LEU A 553 -16.05 -46.66 14.53
N ALA A 554 -15.81 -46.45 15.83
CA ALA A 554 -15.97 -47.47 16.85
C ALA A 554 -17.42 -48.00 16.92
N LEU A 555 -18.42 -47.10 16.86
CA LEU A 555 -19.84 -47.47 16.79
C LEU A 555 -20.16 -48.28 15.52
N LYS A 556 -19.57 -47.92 14.38
CA LYS A 556 -19.75 -48.66 13.11
C LYS A 556 -19.19 -50.07 13.21
N VAL A 557 -18.01 -50.25 13.80
CA VAL A 557 -17.39 -51.56 14.03
C VAL A 557 -18.21 -52.38 15.04
N ALA A 558 -18.70 -51.79 16.12
CA ALA A 558 -19.58 -52.46 17.08
C ALA A 558 -20.88 -52.95 16.42
N SER A 559 -21.50 -52.10 15.58
CA SER A 559 -22.66 -52.49 14.77
C SER A 559 -22.35 -53.65 13.83
N LEU A 560 -21.21 -53.63 13.12
CA LEU A 560 -20.80 -54.73 12.24
C LEU A 560 -20.58 -56.03 13.02
N ARG A 561 -20.02 -55.94 14.22
CA ARG A 561 -19.80 -57.09 15.10
C ARG A 561 -21.12 -57.69 15.60
N ASN A 562 -22.13 -56.86 15.86
CA ASN A 562 -23.49 -57.30 16.22
C ASN A 562 -24.31 -57.79 15.01
N LYS A 563 -23.95 -57.39 13.79
CA LYS A 563 -24.54 -57.87 12.53
C LYS A 563 -23.88 -59.15 12.00
N ARG A 564 -22.86 -59.66 12.68
CA ARG A 564 -22.26 -60.97 12.37
C ARG A 564 -23.27 -62.05 12.74
N THR A 565 -23.78 -62.76 11.74
CA THR A 565 -24.77 -63.83 11.89
C THR A 565 -24.26 -64.89 12.87
N LYS A 566 -25.03 -65.17 13.93
CA LYS A 566 -24.70 -66.21 14.93
C LYS A 566 -25.09 -67.63 14.51
N SER A 567 -25.75 -67.79 13.36
CA SER A 567 -26.14 -69.11 12.84
C SER A 567 -25.44 -69.40 11.52
N THR A 568 -24.53 -70.36 11.51
CA THR A 568 -24.06 -71.02 10.29
C THR A 568 -25.06 -72.12 9.94
N GLN A 569 -25.78 -71.98 8.82
CA GLN A 569 -26.45 -73.12 8.20
C GLN A 569 -25.37 -74.07 7.67
N THR A 570 -25.37 -75.32 8.11
CA THR A 570 -24.57 -76.39 7.50
C THR A 570 -25.35 -76.97 6.31
N ASN A 571 -24.64 -77.63 5.38
CA ASN A 571 -25.19 -78.27 4.17
C ASN A 571 -26.35 -79.28 4.44
N LEU A 572 -26.53 -79.72 5.68
CA LEU A 572 -27.62 -80.61 6.11
C LEU A 572 -28.95 -79.88 6.34
N SER A 573 -28.97 -78.54 6.37
CA SER A 573 -30.20 -77.76 6.57
C SER A 573 -31.11 -77.71 5.33
N HIS A 574 -30.65 -78.24 4.20
CA HIS A 574 -31.35 -78.20 2.91
C HIS A 574 -32.56 -79.17 2.81
N PHE A 575 -32.77 -80.04 3.82
CA PHE A 575 -33.82 -81.08 3.82
C PHE A 575 -35.05 -80.79 4.67
N ARG A 576 -35.17 -79.62 5.30
CA ARG A 576 -36.44 -79.20 5.92
C ARG A 576 -37.24 -78.34 4.95
N ARG A 577 -37.91 -79.01 4.00
CA ARG A 577 -39.08 -78.45 3.32
C ARG A 577 -40.31 -78.76 4.18
N GLU A 578 -40.75 -77.78 4.95
CA GLU A 578 -42.19 -77.58 5.13
C GLU A 578 -42.50 -76.27 4.41
N ASN A 579 -43.32 -76.40 3.37
CA ASN A 579 -43.71 -75.33 2.47
C ASN A 579 -45.09 -74.86 2.91
N ASP A 580 -45.15 -74.14 4.03
CA ASP A 580 -46.33 -73.34 4.37
C ASP A 580 -46.12 -71.93 3.81
N ALA A 581 -46.89 -71.61 2.79
CA ALA A 581 -46.93 -70.28 2.21
C ALA A 581 -47.51 -69.28 3.24
N GLN A 582 -46.65 -68.72 4.08
CA GLN A 582 -47.01 -67.54 4.86
C GLN A 582 -46.99 -66.31 3.95
N VAL A 583 -48.20 -65.86 3.59
CA VAL A 583 -48.41 -64.52 3.03
C VAL A 583 -48.02 -63.50 4.11
N TYR A 584 -46.89 -62.83 3.93
CA TYR A 584 -46.61 -61.59 4.63
C TYR A 584 -47.39 -60.47 3.96
N LEU A 585 -48.53 -60.09 4.56
CA LEU A 585 -49.13 -58.79 4.24
C LEU A 585 -48.08 -57.70 4.54
N PRO A 586 -47.85 -56.75 3.62
CA PRO A 586 -46.90 -55.66 3.87
C PRO A 586 -47.31 -54.96 5.15
N LYS A 587 -46.45 -55.03 6.16
CA LYS A 587 -46.62 -54.21 7.37
C LYS A 587 -46.56 -52.76 6.94
N ALA A 588 -47.49 -51.95 7.44
CA ALA A 588 -47.42 -50.50 7.31
C ALA A 588 -46.17 -50.01 8.06
N ALA A 589 -45.03 -50.00 7.36
CA ALA A 589 -43.84 -49.31 7.80
C ALA A 589 -44.11 -47.83 7.58
N GLY A 590 -44.46 -47.12 8.64
CA GLY A 590 -44.37 -45.67 8.65
C GLY A 590 -42.90 -45.30 8.43
N THR A 591 -42.50 -45.10 7.18
CA THR A 591 -41.26 -44.41 6.87
C THR A 591 -41.42 -42.98 7.37
N GLN A 592 -40.80 -42.66 8.52
CA GLN A 592 -40.38 -41.28 8.74
C GLN A 592 -39.43 -40.97 7.59
N THR A 593 -39.91 -40.20 6.62
CA THR A 593 -39.03 -39.43 5.76
C THR A 593 -38.11 -38.67 6.69
N LEU A 594 -36.80 -38.94 6.63
CA LEU A 594 -35.81 -38.04 7.20
C LEU A 594 -36.11 -36.67 6.58
N LEU A 595 -36.73 -35.80 7.36
CA LEU A 595 -36.76 -34.38 7.06
C LEU A 595 -35.29 -33.99 7.09
N ASP A 596 -34.70 -33.80 5.92
CA ASP A 596 -33.36 -33.25 5.76
C ASP A 596 -33.46 -31.76 6.11
N ALA A 597 -33.67 -31.49 7.40
CA ALA A 597 -33.63 -30.16 7.96
C ALA A 597 -32.16 -29.79 8.02
N ALA A 598 -31.68 -29.14 6.97
CA ALA A 598 -30.41 -28.45 7.02
C ALA A 598 -30.48 -27.52 8.24
N VAL A 599 -29.70 -27.82 9.28
CA VAL A 599 -29.52 -26.93 10.43
C VAL A 599 -28.62 -25.80 9.94
N GLN A 600 -29.17 -24.92 9.11
CA GLN A 600 -28.52 -23.66 8.84
C GLN A 600 -28.58 -22.88 10.16
N PRO A 601 -27.43 -22.58 10.78
CA PRO A 601 -27.44 -21.81 12.01
C PRO A 601 -28.12 -20.47 11.72
N PRO A 602 -28.93 -19.94 12.66
CA PRO A 602 -29.59 -18.65 12.51
C PRO A 602 -28.57 -17.61 12.07
N ARG A 603 -28.81 -16.98 10.92
CA ARG A 603 -27.92 -15.92 10.45
C ARG A 603 -28.25 -14.66 11.22
N VAL A 604 -27.46 -14.36 12.25
CA VAL A 604 -27.52 -13.08 12.94
C VAL A 604 -26.83 -12.04 12.08
N ALA A 605 -27.58 -11.08 11.54
CA ALA A 605 -27.00 -9.92 10.88
C ALA A 605 -27.20 -8.69 11.77
N ARG A 606 -26.09 -8.01 12.08
CA ARG A 606 -26.10 -6.69 12.72
C ARG A 606 -26.02 -5.64 11.62
N TYR A 607 -26.94 -4.68 11.63
CA TYR A 607 -26.91 -3.54 10.71
C TYR A 607 -27.32 -2.26 11.43
N ILE A 608 -26.87 -1.13 10.92
CA ILE A 608 -27.19 0.18 11.49
C ILE A 608 -28.45 0.71 10.81
N LYS A 609 -29.51 0.94 11.60
CA LYS A 609 -30.76 1.56 11.16
C LYS A 609 -30.67 3.07 11.43
N GLY A 610 -31.30 3.89 10.59
CA GLY A 610 -31.40 5.35 10.79
C GLY A 610 -30.48 6.20 9.92
N LEU A 611 -29.37 5.65 9.39
CA LEU A 611 -28.43 6.40 8.53
C LEU A 611 -29.02 6.91 7.21
N ARG A 612 -30.16 6.37 6.75
CA ARG A 612 -30.85 6.75 5.50
C ARG A 612 -32.26 7.32 5.72
N GLY A 613 -32.69 7.56 6.95
CA GLY A 613 -34.05 7.99 7.26
C GLY A 613 -34.27 9.52 7.21
N THR A 614 -35.47 9.98 7.58
CA THR A 614 -35.80 11.41 7.75
C THR A 614 -35.12 11.97 9.00
N ALA A 615 -35.13 13.30 9.20
CA ALA A 615 -34.46 13.95 10.35
C ALA A 615 -34.87 13.39 11.74
N ASP A 616 -36.01 12.71 11.83
CA ASP A 616 -36.53 12.10 13.05
C ASP A 616 -36.03 10.65 13.29
N SER A 617 -35.27 10.07 12.36
CA SER A 617 -34.84 8.67 12.47
C SER A 617 -33.56 8.52 13.28
N LYS A 618 -33.68 7.96 14.49
CA LYS A 618 -32.54 7.67 15.36
C LYS A 618 -31.61 6.61 14.77
N ILE A 619 -30.30 6.85 14.85
CA ILE A 619 -29.27 5.88 14.48
C ILE A 619 -29.16 4.82 15.58
N GLU A 620 -29.53 3.58 15.27
CA GLU A 620 -29.53 2.45 16.21
C GLU A 620 -28.88 1.21 15.56
N VAL A 621 -28.09 0.47 16.34
CA VAL A 621 -27.57 -0.84 15.93
C VAL A 621 -28.66 -1.87 16.15
N VAL A 622 -29.20 -2.41 15.06
CA VAL A 622 -30.24 -3.45 15.11
C VAL A 622 -29.61 -4.79 14.81
N GLU A 623 -29.80 -5.73 15.72
CA GLU A 623 -29.44 -7.13 15.52
C GLU A 623 -30.68 -7.88 15.08
N LYS A 624 -30.67 -8.39 13.84
CA LYS A 624 -31.77 -9.17 13.29
C LYS A 624 -31.31 -10.59 13.02
N THR A 625 -31.97 -11.53 13.68
CA THR A 625 -31.76 -12.95 13.46
C THR A 625 -32.64 -13.41 12.32
N PHE A 626 -32.03 -13.80 11.21
CA PHE A 626 -32.71 -14.45 10.10
C PHE A 626 -32.76 -15.94 10.39
N LEU A 627 -33.96 -16.41 10.73
CA LEU A 627 -34.29 -17.84 10.74
C LEU A 627 -34.67 -18.20 9.30
N TYR A 628 -34.03 -19.23 8.75
CA TYR A 628 -34.37 -19.76 7.43
C TYR A 628 -35.61 -20.63 7.49
#